data_AF-B1V901-F1
#
_entry.id   AF-B1V901-F1
#
_cell.length_a   1.000
_cell.length_b   1.000
_cell.length_c   1.000
_cell.angle_alpha   90.00
_cell.angle_beta   90.00
_cell.angle_gamma   90.00
#
_symmetry.space_group_name_H-M   'P 1'
#
loop_
_entity.id
_entity.type
_entity.pdbx_description
1 polymer ?
#
loop_
_entity_poly.entity_id
_entity_poly.type
_entity_poly.pdbx_seq_one_letter_code
_entity_poly.pdbx_strand_id
1 'polypeptide(L)'
;MNKFRIRKGSKDLFISILCLLVSFFCFFETSFSVAQIEIKLADIFLGVILFLFTYLLVFKEYKTINTKSRYVFLFETLLFISIILMSFIFPGMGLIKKEQLPSVFAWFLEWNHCLFYLVVVHTFIKLHVEYFKKEKNLSFSLYLIAFGFGNYIMNSPINPRNFILKTISVLSLLQCLYFLFTSIKKMKNNNQK
;
A
#
# COMPACT_ATOMS: atom_id res chain seq x y z
N MET A 1 12.83 -37.10 -7.19
CA MET A 1 12.24 -36.32 -6.07
C MET A 1 13.18 -35.28 -5.44
N ASN A 2 14.51 -35.49 -5.36
CA ASN A 2 15.45 -34.52 -4.75
C ASN A 2 15.56 -33.15 -5.46
N LYS A 3 15.48 -33.12 -6.80
CA LYS A 3 15.58 -31.86 -7.58
C LYS A 3 14.47 -30.84 -7.26
N PHE A 4 13.26 -31.30 -6.92
CA PHE A 4 12.13 -30.43 -6.54
C PHE A 4 12.27 -29.83 -5.12
N ARG A 5 12.93 -30.54 -4.20
CA ARG A 5 13.11 -30.11 -2.81
C ARG A 5 14.21 -29.06 -2.67
N ILE A 6 15.32 -29.23 -3.39
CA ILE A 6 16.43 -28.25 -3.47
C ILE A 6 15.93 -26.94 -4.10
N ARG A 7 15.12 -27.03 -5.17
CA ARG A 7 14.47 -25.85 -5.78
C ARG A 7 13.52 -25.10 -4.83
N LYS A 8 12.87 -25.79 -3.88
CA LYS A 8 12.00 -25.16 -2.87
C LYS A 8 12.83 -24.46 -1.79
N GLY A 9 13.89 -25.08 -1.27
CA GLY A 9 14.77 -24.44 -0.27
C GLY A 9 15.48 -23.20 -0.78
N SER A 10 15.92 -23.20 -2.04
CA SER A 10 16.55 -22.03 -2.67
C SER A 10 15.56 -20.86 -2.87
N LYS A 11 14.28 -21.14 -3.14
CA LYS A 11 13.23 -20.12 -3.24
C LYS A 11 12.94 -19.46 -1.89
N ASP A 12 12.83 -20.25 -0.83
CA ASP A 12 12.54 -19.74 0.52
C ASP A 12 13.68 -18.83 1.03
N LEU A 13 14.95 -19.19 0.74
CA LEU A 13 16.11 -18.34 1.02
C LEU A 13 16.08 -17.03 0.23
N PHE A 14 15.77 -17.09 -1.07
CA PHE A 14 15.65 -15.88 -1.90
C PHE A 14 14.54 -14.95 -1.39
N ILE A 15 13.38 -15.50 -1.04
CA ILE A 15 12.27 -14.72 -0.45
C ILE A 15 12.67 -14.12 0.89
N SER A 16 13.40 -14.86 1.73
CA SER A 16 13.91 -14.34 2.99
C SER A 16 14.83 -13.13 2.79
N ILE A 17 15.74 -13.18 1.83
CA ILE A 17 16.62 -12.04 1.50
C ILE A 17 15.78 -10.83 1.07
N LEU A 18 14.75 -11.03 0.22
CA LEU A 18 13.85 -9.96 -0.17
C LEU A 18 13.09 -9.37 1.02
N CYS A 19 12.53 -10.21 1.91
CA CYS A 19 11.85 -9.76 3.12
C CYS A 19 12.79 -8.97 4.04
N LEU A 20 14.06 -9.36 4.13
CA LEU A 20 15.07 -8.65 4.90
C LEU A 20 15.37 -7.27 4.30
N LEU A 21 15.51 -7.17 2.98
CA LEU A 21 15.68 -5.88 2.29
C LEU A 21 14.48 -4.97 2.53
N VAL A 22 13.26 -5.47 2.35
CA VAL A 22 12.01 -4.72 2.64
C VAL A 22 12.01 -4.22 4.08
N SER A 23 12.33 -5.10 5.03
CA SER A 23 12.39 -4.76 6.45
C SER A 23 13.38 -3.64 6.73
N PHE A 24 14.58 -3.73 6.16
CA PHE A 24 15.63 -2.73 6.32
C PHE A 24 15.22 -1.36 5.75
N PHE A 25 14.73 -1.31 4.50
CA PHE A 25 14.33 -0.05 3.87
C PHE A 25 13.14 0.62 4.52
N CYS A 26 12.15 -0.16 4.96
CA CYS A 26 11.01 0.38 5.68
C CYS A 26 11.36 0.85 7.10
N PHE A 27 12.41 0.31 7.73
CA PHE A 27 12.81 0.71 9.08
C PHE A 27 13.66 1.99 9.09
N PHE A 28 14.69 2.02 8.23
CA PHE A 28 15.66 3.10 8.21
C PHE A 28 15.28 4.24 7.26
N GLU A 29 14.27 4.05 6.41
CA GLU A 29 13.83 5.03 5.41
C GLU A 29 14.98 5.53 4.51
N THR A 30 15.98 4.66 4.28
CA THR A 30 17.18 5.02 3.54
C THR A 30 16.88 5.23 2.06
N SER A 31 17.50 6.26 1.48
CA SER A 31 17.48 6.51 0.04
C SER A 31 18.78 6.05 -0.60
N PHE A 32 18.69 5.64 -1.87
CA PHE A 32 19.87 5.35 -2.68
C PHE A 32 20.00 6.38 -3.78
N SER A 33 21.16 6.99 -3.89
CA SER A 33 21.52 7.80 -5.04
C SER A 33 22.16 6.93 -6.11
N VAL A 34 21.53 6.83 -7.28
CA VAL A 34 22.18 6.34 -8.50
C VAL A 34 22.33 7.55 -9.42
N ALA A 35 23.57 8.05 -9.57
CA ALA A 35 23.86 9.34 -10.20
C ALA A 35 23.07 10.50 -9.54
N GLN A 36 22.28 11.25 -10.31
CA GLN A 36 21.47 12.38 -9.81
C GLN A 36 20.07 11.96 -9.30
N ILE A 37 19.71 10.68 -9.40
CA ILE A 37 18.40 10.15 -9.04
C ILE A 37 18.45 9.59 -7.63
N GLU A 38 17.66 10.15 -6.73
CA GLU A 38 17.50 9.65 -5.36
C GLU A 38 16.26 8.74 -5.29
N ILE A 39 16.48 7.44 -5.09
CA ILE A 39 15.43 6.43 -5.01
C ILE A 39 15.08 6.20 -3.54
N LYS A 40 13.82 6.41 -3.19
CA LYS A 40 13.23 6.18 -1.87
C LYS A 40 12.32 4.95 -1.92
N LEU A 41 12.91 3.78 -1.61
CA LEU A 41 12.19 2.50 -1.61
C LEU A 41 10.98 2.49 -0.66
N ALA A 42 11.08 3.16 0.49
CA ALA A 42 9.96 3.27 1.44
C ALA A 42 8.71 3.90 0.80
N ASP A 43 8.87 4.95 -0.01
CA ASP A 43 7.74 5.61 -0.69
C ASP A 43 7.18 4.70 -1.80
N ILE A 44 8.02 3.96 -2.52
CA ILE A 44 7.57 2.97 -3.50
C ILE A 44 6.72 1.88 -2.82
N PHE A 45 7.18 1.34 -1.68
CA PHE A 45 6.43 0.34 -0.92
C PHE A 45 5.09 0.87 -0.43
N LEU A 46 5.04 2.09 0.08
CA LEU A 46 3.78 2.75 0.46
C LEU A 46 2.83 2.89 -0.72
N GLY A 47 3.34 3.28 -1.90
CA GLY A 47 2.54 3.34 -3.12
C GLY A 47 1.96 1.98 -3.51
N VAL A 48 2.75 0.91 -3.43
CA VAL A 48 2.27 -0.46 -3.70
C VAL A 48 1.18 -0.88 -2.71
N ILE A 49 1.29 -0.52 -1.43
CA ILE A 49 0.27 -0.81 -0.42
C ILE A 49 -1.03 -0.05 -0.72
N LEU A 50 -0.92 1.22 -1.10
CA LEU A 50 -2.10 2.00 -1.49
C LEU A 50 -2.75 1.46 -2.77
N PHE A 51 -1.96 0.90 -3.71
CA PHE A 51 -2.52 0.19 -4.86
C PHE A 51 -3.31 -1.05 -4.44
N LEU A 52 -2.77 -1.87 -3.54
CA LEU A 52 -3.47 -3.03 -2.99
C LEU A 52 -4.76 -2.61 -2.27
N PHE A 53 -4.72 -1.53 -1.50
CA PHE A 53 -5.87 -0.98 -0.81
C PHE A 53 -6.95 -0.50 -1.80
N THR A 54 -6.55 0.26 -2.82
CA THR A 54 -7.42 0.73 -3.91
C THR A 54 -8.06 -0.44 -4.66
N TYR A 55 -7.28 -1.49 -4.92
CA TYR A 55 -7.78 -2.70 -5.56
C TYR A 55 -8.85 -3.41 -4.71
N LEU A 56 -8.58 -3.57 -3.41
CA LEU A 56 -9.50 -4.26 -2.50
C LEU A 56 -10.81 -3.48 -2.28
N LEU A 57 -10.74 -2.15 -2.19
CA LEU A 57 -11.90 -1.30 -1.91
C LEU A 57 -12.69 -0.90 -3.14
N VAL A 58 -12.02 -0.41 -4.19
CA VAL A 58 -12.71 0.23 -5.33
C VAL A 58 -12.83 -0.75 -6.49
N PHE A 59 -11.73 -1.43 -6.84
CA PHE A 59 -11.72 -2.30 -8.03
C PHE A 59 -12.61 -3.53 -7.88
N LYS A 60 -12.66 -4.11 -6.67
CA LYS A 60 -13.58 -5.22 -6.36
C LYS A 60 -15.03 -4.84 -6.65
N GLU A 61 -15.43 -3.63 -6.30
CA GLU A 61 -16.78 -3.13 -6.48
C GLU A 61 -17.11 -2.76 -7.92
N TYR A 62 -16.15 -2.12 -8.60
CA TYR A 62 -16.23 -1.92 -10.04
C TYR A 62 -16.54 -3.22 -10.79
N LYS A 63 -15.94 -4.35 -10.37
CA LYS A 63 -16.17 -5.66 -10.99
C LYS A 63 -17.53 -6.27 -10.66
N THR A 64 -18.11 -5.95 -9.50
CA THR A 64 -19.38 -6.55 -9.04
C THR A 64 -20.61 -5.76 -9.47
N ILE A 65 -20.48 -4.47 -9.73
CA ILE A 65 -21.61 -3.58 -10.02
C ILE A 65 -21.88 -3.52 -11.53
N ASN A 66 -23.09 -3.95 -11.94
CA ASN A 66 -23.55 -3.93 -13.34
C ASN A 66 -24.38 -2.69 -13.73
N THR A 67 -24.46 -1.68 -12.87
CA THR A 67 -25.29 -0.47 -13.09
C THR A 67 -24.46 0.74 -13.54
N LYS A 68 -25.13 1.86 -13.88
CA LYS A 68 -24.47 3.14 -14.24
C LYS A 68 -23.45 3.64 -13.21
N SER A 69 -23.58 3.26 -11.93
CA SER A 69 -22.59 3.59 -10.90
C SER A 69 -21.22 2.94 -11.12
N ARG A 70 -21.12 1.94 -12.01
CA ARG A 70 -19.84 1.33 -12.42
C ARG A 70 -18.84 2.36 -12.99
N TYR A 71 -19.32 3.36 -13.73
CA TYR A 71 -18.46 4.41 -14.28
C TYR A 71 -17.89 5.32 -13.19
N VAL A 72 -18.64 5.53 -12.10
CA VAL A 72 -18.17 6.30 -10.95
C VAL A 72 -16.99 5.58 -10.27
N PHE A 73 -17.12 4.28 -10.02
CA PHE A 73 -16.04 3.46 -9.45
C PHE A 73 -14.83 3.31 -10.39
N LEU A 74 -15.05 3.27 -11.71
CA LEU A 74 -13.96 3.29 -12.69
C LEU A 74 -13.17 4.61 -12.59
N PHE A 75 -13.88 5.74 -12.60
CA PHE A 75 -13.26 7.07 -12.48
C PHE A 75 -12.52 7.21 -11.15
N GLU A 76 -13.14 6.79 -10.05
CA GLU A 76 -12.51 6.75 -8.72
C GLU A 76 -11.23 5.93 -8.73
N THR A 77 -11.24 4.74 -9.35
CA THR A 77 -10.04 3.89 -9.45
C THR A 77 -8.94 4.59 -10.24
N LEU A 78 -9.25 5.16 -11.39
CA LEU A 78 -8.26 5.89 -12.21
C LEU A 78 -7.67 7.07 -11.45
N LEU A 79 -8.52 7.81 -10.74
CA LEU A 79 -8.12 8.94 -9.94
C LEU A 79 -7.19 8.48 -8.80
N PHE A 80 -7.55 7.44 -8.06
CA PHE A 80 -6.71 6.90 -6.98
C PHE A 80 -5.37 6.39 -7.50
N ILE A 81 -5.36 5.68 -8.63
CA ILE A 81 -4.13 5.24 -9.29
C ILE A 81 -3.25 6.45 -9.64
N SER A 82 -3.83 7.51 -10.21
CA SER A 82 -3.07 8.71 -10.59
C SER A 82 -2.45 9.42 -9.37
N ILE A 83 -3.20 9.53 -8.27
CA ILE A 83 -2.69 10.08 -7.01
C ILE A 83 -1.54 9.22 -6.49
N ILE A 84 -1.70 7.90 -6.45
CA ILE A 84 -0.67 6.99 -5.93
C ILE A 84 0.63 7.10 -6.75
N LEU A 85 0.52 7.16 -8.08
CA LEU A 85 1.67 7.32 -8.97
C LEU A 85 2.40 8.65 -8.71
N MET A 86 1.66 9.76 -8.69
CA MET A 86 2.23 11.09 -8.53
C MET A 86 2.77 11.36 -7.12
N SER A 87 2.14 10.80 -6.08
CA SER A 87 2.49 11.06 -4.68
C SER A 87 3.61 10.17 -4.15
N PHE A 88 3.72 8.94 -4.65
CA PHE A 88 4.57 7.90 -4.07
C PHE A 88 5.52 7.26 -5.06
N ILE A 89 5.00 6.74 -6.18
CA ILE A 89 5.83 5.95 -7.10
C ILE A 89 6.84 6.85 -7.84
N PHE A 90 6.39 7.92 -8.49
CA PHE A 90 7.29 8.81 -9.23
C PHE A 90 8.27 9.56 -8.31
N PRO A 91 7.85 10.11 -7.16
CA PRO A 91 8.80 10.68 -6.19
C PRO A 91 9.73 9.62 -5.61
N GLY A 92 9.23 8.42 -5.31
CA GLY A 92 10.02 7.30 -4.79
C GLY A 92 11.05 6.78 -5.79
N MET A 93 10.79 6.88 -7.09
CA MET A 93 11.77 6.59 -8.15
C MET A 93 12.74 7.74 -8.41
N GLY A 94 12.59 8.89 -7.74
CA GLY A 94 13.40 10.08 -7.96
C GLY A 94 13.12 10.81 -9.28
N LEU A 95 12.01 10.49 -9.96
CA LEU A 95 11.61 11.12 -11.23
C LEU A 95 11.02 12.52 -11.03
N ILE A 96 10.40 12.74 -9.86
CA ILE A 96 9.76 14.01 -9.49
C ILE A 96 10.28 14.40 -8.10
N LYS A 97 10.92 15.57 -7.99
CA LYS A 97 11.26 16.14 -6.69
C LYS A 97 10.08 16.97 -6.19
N LYS A 98 9.59 16.69 -4.98
CA LYS A 98 8.44 17.41 -4.39
C LYS A 98 8.66 18.93 -4.32
N GLU A 99 9.92 19.35 -4.20
CA GLU A 99 10.35 20.76 -4.19
C GLU A 99 10.15 21.49 -5.52
N GLN A 100 10.04 20.77 -6.64
CA GLN A 100 9.85 21.35 -7.97
C GLN A 100 8.38 21.53 -8.33
N LEU A 101 7.46 21.05 -7.49
CA LEU A 101 6.02 21.14 -7.73
C LEU A 101 5.45 22.43 -7.13
N PRO A 102 4.43 23.04 -7.76
CA PRO A 102 3.69 24.13 -7.17
C PRO A 102 3.15 23.72 -5.79
N SER A 103 3.15 24.64 -4.82
CA SER A 103 2.78 24.37 -3.42
C SER A 103 1.43 23.66 -3.27
N VAL A 104 0.45 24.03 -4.11
CA VAL A 104 -0.87 23.40 -4.15
C VAL A 104 -0.78 21.91 -4.49
N PHE A 105 0.02 21.54 -5.50
CA PHE A 105 0.22 20.13 -5.84
C PHE A 105 1.02 19.42 -4.76
N ALA A 106 2.10 20.03 -4.25
CA ALA A 106 2.92 19.44 -3.20
C ALA A 106 2.09 19.06 -1.95
N TRP A 107 1.11 19.89 -1.59
CA TRP A 107 0.17 19.64 -0.50
C TRP A 107 -0.66 18.36 -0.70
N PHE A 108 -1.18 18.12 -1.91
CA PHE A 108 -1.90 16.87 -2.23
C PHE A 108 -1.01 15.63 -2.18
N LEU A 109 0.31 15.78 -2.37
CA LEU A 109 1.27 14.67 -2.38
C LEU A 109 1.75 14.27 -0.96
N GLU A 110 1.24 14.91 0.08
CA GLU A 110 1.50 14.51 1.46
C GLU A 110 0.67 13.27 1.84
N TRP A 111 1.25 12.42 2.68
CA TRP A 111 0.65 11.15 3.07
C TRP A 111 -0.75 11.29 3.69
N ASN A 112 -0.92 12.23 4.63
CA ASN A 112 -2.19 12.47 5.30
C ASN A 112 -3.26 12.95 4.31
N HIS A 113 -2.89 13.83 3.39
CA HIS A 113 -3.79 14.36 2.36
C HIS A 113 -4.19 13.29 1.34
N CYS A 114 -3.24 12.43 0.92
CA CYS A 114 -3.54 11.27 0.09
C CYS A 114 -4.51 10.30 0.78
N LEU A 115 -4.26 9.94 2.05
CA LEU A 115 -5.14 9.05 2.80
C LEU A 115 -6.52 9.66 3.01
N PHE A 116 -6.58 10.93 3.40
CA PHE A 116 -7.82 11.70 3.52
C PHE A 116 -8.61 11.58 2.22
N TYR A 117 -7.98 11.90 1.09
CA TYR A 117 -8.63 11.91 -0.21
C TYR A 117 -9.18 10.52 -0.57
N LEU A 118 -8.37 9.47 -0.42
CA LEU A 118 -8.78 8.10 -0.69
C LEU A 118 -9.99 7.68 0.16
N VAL A 119 -9.95 7.96 1.46
CA VAL A 119 -11.02 7.57 2.39
C VAL A 119 -12.28 8.39 2.18
N VAL A 120 -12.16 9.71 2.10
CA VAL A 120 -13.32 10.62 2.01
C VAL A 120 -14.02 10.50 0.68
N VAL A 121 -13.30 10.45 -0.44
CA VAL A 121 -13.92 10.29 -1.77
C VAL A 121 -14.62 8.94 -1.87
N HIS A 122 -13.97 7.87 -1.43
CA HIS A 122 -14.55 6.53 -1.47
C HIS A 122 -15.82 6.44 -0.62
N THR A 123 -15.74 6.89 0.63
CA THR A 123 -16.88 6.84 1.57
C THR A 123 -18.01 7.76 1.12
N PHE A 124 -17.71 8.92 0.52
CA PHE A 124 -18.72 9.81 -0.04
C PHE A 124 -19.48 9.17 -1.21
N ILE A 125 -18.77 8.59 -2.17
CA ILE A 125 -19.38 7.86 -3.29
C ILE A 125 -20.25 6.72 -2.75
N LYS A 126 -19.76 5.99 -1.76
CA LYS A 126 -20.47 4.89 -1.12
C LYS A 126 -21.75 5.31 -0.43
N LEU A 127 -21.69 6.34 0.40
CA LEU A 127 -22.86 6.90 1.07
C LEU A 127 -23.90 7.36 0.06
N HIS A 128 -23.48 7.98 -1.05
CA HIS A 128 -24.40 8.36 -2.12
C HIS A 128 -25.07 7.14 -2.77
N VAL A 129 -24.29 6.12 -3.15
CA VAL A 129 -24.85 4.90 -3.76
C VAL A 129 -25.84 4.20 -2.81
N GLU A 130 -25.50 4.06 -1.53
CA GLU A 130 -26.37 3.42 -0.54
C GLU A 130 -27.62 4.26 -0.23
N TYR A 131 -27.48 5.58 -0.14
CA TYR A 131 -28.60 6.50 0.05
C TYR A 131 -29.62 6.40 -1.11
N PHE A 132 -29.14 6.42 -2.36
CA PHE A 132 -30.01 6.28 -3.54
C PHE A 132 -30.66 4.89 -3.65
N LYS A 133 -30.01 3.86 -3.11
CA LYS A 133 -30.60 2.51 -2.98
C LYS A 133 -31.60 2.40 -1.83
N LYS A 134 -31.74 3.44 -0.99
CA LYS A 134 -32.56 3.45 0.24
C LYS A 134 -32.20 2.34 1.23
N GLU A 135 -30.99 1.79 1.14
CA GLU A 135 -30.49 0.76 2.04
C GLU A 135 -29.86 1.43 3.27
N LYS A 136 -30.68 1.77 4.27
CA LYS A 136 -30.20 2.29 5.56
C LYS A 136 -29.74 1.15 6.47
N ASN A 137 -28.68 0.47 6.05
CA ASN A 137 -28.13 -0.69 6.74
C ASN A 137 -26.91 -0.31 7.58
N LEU A 138 -26.40 -1.26 8.36
CA LEU A 138 -25.18 -1.12 9.17
C LEU A 138 -23.98 -0.65 8.33
N SER A 139 -23.91 -1.04 7.05
CA SER A 139 -22.91 -0.55 6.08
C SER A 139 -22.90 0.97 5.95
N PHE A 140 -24.08 1.60 5.89
CA PHE A 140 -24.21 3.05 5.76
C PHE A 140 -23.61 3.77 6.97
N SER A 141 -23.93 3.28 8.17
CA SER A 141 -23.35 3.83 9.42
C SER A 141 -21.84 3.65 9.47
N LEU A 142 -21.31 2.51 9.01
CA LEU A 142 -19.86 2.28 8.93
C LEU A 142 -19.19 3.23 7.94
N TYR A 143 -19.78 3.47 6.76
CA TYR A 143 -19.24 4.43 5.80
C TYR A 143 -19.33 5.87 6.30
N LEU A 144 -20.36 6.21 7.09
CA LEU A 144 -20.48 7.52 7.73
C LEU A 144 -19.39 7.74 8.78
N ILE A 145 -19.11 6.74 9.60
CA ILE A 145 -18.01 6.75 10.57
C ILE A 145 -16.67 6.88 9.84
N ALA A 146 -16.47 6.10 8.77
CA ALA A 146 -15.24 6.15 7.97
C ALA A 146 -15.06 7.52 7.28
N PHE A 147 -16.14 8.15 6.82
CA PHE A 147 -16.12 9.51 6.29
C PHE A 147 -15.70 10.52 7.36
N GLY A 148 -16.26 10.42 8.57
CA GLY A 148 -15.86 11.25 9.71
C GLY A 148 -14.38 11.05 10.08
N PHE A 149 -13.92 9.80 10.10
CA PHE A 149 -12.52 9.46 10.35
C PHE A 149 -11.58 10.02 9.28
N GLY A 150 -11.98 9.97 8.00
CA GLY A 150 -11.25 10.60 6.90
C GLY A 150 -11.03 12.08 7.18
N ASN A 151 -12.11 12.83 7.46
CA ASN A 151 -12.02 14.27 7.79
C ASN A 151 -11.18 14.57 9.03
N TYR A 152 -11.20 13.69 10.04
CA TYR A 152 -10.32 13.82 11.20
C TYR A 152 -8.83 13.66 10.86
N ILE A 153 -8.47 12.72 9.96
CA ILE A 153 -7.08 12.49 9.55
C ILE A 153 -6.46 13.76 8.94
N MET A 154 -7.22 14.55 8.17
CA MET A 154 -6.73 15.76 7.50
C MET A 154 -6.14 16.78 8.48
N ASN A 155 -6.79 16.98 9.63
CA ASN A 155 -6.38 17.95 10.65
C ASN A 155 -5.57 17.32 11.79
N SER A 156 -5.30 16.02 11.72
CA SER A 156 -4.57 15.32 12.77
C SER A 156 -3.08 15.65 12.67
N PRO A 157 -2.43 16.06 13.78
CA PRO A 157 -0.98 16.21 13.81
C PRO A 157 -0.25 14.87 13.71
N ILE A 158 -0.98 13.76 13.79
CA ILE A 158 -0.43 12.41 13.72
C ILE A 158 -0.26 12.04 12.25
N ASN A 159 0.98 11.79 11.83
CA ASN A 159 1.30 11.21 10.53
C ASN A 159 1.49 9.69 10.68
N PRO A 160 0.53 8.84 10.25
CA PRO A 160 0.61 7.40 10.42
C PRO A 160 1.65 6.75 9.50
N ARG A 161 2.27 7.48 8.56
CA ARG A 161 3.28 6.96 7.62
C ARG A 161 4.37 6.15 8.33
N ASN A 162 5.02 6.76 9.33
CA ASN A 162 6.17 6.14 10.00
C ASN A 162 5.73 4.95 10.85
N PHE A 163 4.52 5.01 11.42
CA PHE A 163 3.93 3.87 12.12
C PHE A 163 3.71 2.70 11.17
N ILE A 164 3.08 2.94 10.02
CA ILE A 164 2.82 1.93 8.99
C ILE A 164 4.12 1.31 8.48
N LEU A 165 5.13 2.14 8.13
CA LEU A 165 6.43 1.68 7.68
C LEU A 165 7.14 0.78 8.71
N LYS A 166 7.13 1.19 9.99
CA LYS A 166 7.70 0.38 11.09
C LYS A 166 6.94 -0.92 11.28
N THR A 167 5.61 -0.91 11.20
CA THR A 167 4.80 -2.14 11.28
C THR A 167 5.14 -3.09 10.12
N ILE A 168 5.23 -2.59 8.88
CA ILE A 168 5.63 -3.38 7.71
C ILE A 168 7.03 -3.95 7.90
N SER A 169 7.96 -3.15 8.42
CA SER A 169 9.32 -3.59 8.68
C SER A 169 9.36 -4.76 9.66
N VAL A 170 8.65 -4.66 10.78
CA VAL A 170 8.58 -5.70 11.81
C VAL A 170 7.93 -6.96 11.25
N LEU A 171 6.81 -6.84 10.52
CA LEU A 171 6.13 -7.98 9.90
C LEU A 171 7.03 -8.68 8.87
N SER A 172 7.75 -7.89 8.06
CA SER A 172 8.69 -8.42 7.06
C SER A 172 9.89 -9.12 7.72
N LEU A 173 10.37 -8.61 8.86
CA LEU A 173 11.43 -9.25 9.64
C LEU A 173 10.97 -10.60 10.20
N LEU A 174 9.77 -10.64 10.80
CA LEU A 174 9.18 -11.89 11.30
C LEU A 174 9.02 -12.92 10.17
N GLN A 175 8.55 -12.47 9.00
CA GLN A 175 8.41 -13.32 7.83
C GLN A 175 9.77 -13.84 7.33
N CYS A 176 10.81 -13.00 7.35
CA CYS A 176 12.18 -13.38 7.03
C CYS A 176 12.68 -14.49 7.98
N LEU A 177 12.53 -14.31 9.29
CA LEU A 177 12.92 -15.30 10.30
C LEU A 177 12.19 -16.63 10.09
N TYR A 178 10.89 -16.58 9.79
CA TYR A 178 10.11 -17.77 9.48
C TYR A 178 10.68 -18.53 8.26
N PHE A 179 10.94 -17.82 7.15
CA PHE A 179 11.49 -18.45 5.94
C PHE A 179 12.91 -18.99 6.14
N LEU A 180 13.77 -18.30 6.89
CA LEU A 180 15.09 -18.81 7.28
C LEU A 180 14.96 -20.11 8.07
N PHE A 181 14.12 -20.12 9.10
CA PHE A 181 13.92 -21.30 9.93
C PHE A 181 13.42 -22.51 9.13
N THR A 182 12.42 -22.30 8.27
CA THR A 182 11.91 -23.38 7.41
C THR A 182 12.94 -23.87 6.40
N SER A 183 13.78 -22.99 5.87
CA SER A 183 14.87 -23.34 4.93
C SER A 183 15.94 -24.18 5.61
N ILE A 184 16.42 -23.77 6.77
CA ILE A 184 17.43 -24.50 7.57
C ILE A 184 16.90 -25.89 7.93
N LYS A 185 15.64 -26.00 8.38
CA LYS A 185 15.00 -27.29 8.69
C LYS A 185 14.95 -28.22 7.48
N LYS A 186 14.63 -27.70 6.29
CA LYS A 186 14.60 -28.48 5.03
C LYS A 186 16.00 -28.92 4.60
N MET A 187 17.03 -28.11 4.79
CA MET A 187 18.41 -28.46 4.47
C MET A 187 18.94 -29.56 5.40
N LYS A 188 18.70 -29.45 6.71
CA LYS A 188 19.08 -30.49 7.69
C LYS A 188 18.46 -31.85 7.37
N ASN A 189 17.17 -31.88 7.04
CA ASN A 189 16.47 -33.11 6.66
C ASN A 189 16.93 -33.72 5.33
N ASN A 190 17.55 -32.93 4.43
CA ASN A 190 18.10 -33.44 3.18
C ASN A 190 19.51 -34.04 3.37
N ASN A 191 20.28 -33.58 4.37
CA ASN A 191 21.61 -34.12 4.67
C ASN A 191 21.57 -35.40 5.51
N GLN A 192 20.41 -35.76 6.07
CA GLN A 192 20.19 -36.98 6.87
C GLN A 192 19.55 -38.13 6.08
N LYS A 193 19.38 -37.99 4.76
CA LYS A 193 18.84 -39.01 3.84
C LYS A 193 19.81 -39.24 2.70
#